data_AF-A0A0M0C0V6-F1
#
_entry.id   AF-A0A0M0C0V6-F1
#
_cell.length_a   1.000
_cell.length_b   1.000
_cell.length_c   1.000
_cell.angle_alpha   90.00
_cell.angle_beta   90.00
_cell.angle_gamma   90.00
#
_symmetry.space_group_name_H-M   'P 1'
#
loop_
_entity.id
_entity.type
_entity.pdbx_description
1 polymer ?
#
loop_
_entity_poly.entity_id
_entity_poly.type
_entity_poly.pdbx_seq_one_letter_code
_entity_poly.pdbx_strand_id
1 'polypeptide(L)'
;MNKALIIFLIVVLSISYVGAFTLKESLPSNSQIVDEIYLGVTADGNVTRTKNLIDKVKDYTNMLIILNPEIVKNQTSLNEVCDYTHQAGMSFFVHMGHPSYWKYDHNPLEWITYAKDQYGKHFLGIYLYDEPGGNQIDLGPFREFDKTTMPYDYRDAANTYVYYLYVQMRDFIKTDKLVTSEYALFWFDYEAGYDMIFGVFGRAVNKNATIPLVRGAAELHNKTWGIIITWIQNEPPYIQSPETLYDDMVEAFNAGAKYISVFNYPQIEPYGLLTEEHFNVIKQFNEYISENPQKTFLNTQKIAFVLPENYGLGMRYPTDKIWGVWEADEKSPIIWDSLNDMIIKYGYTFDIVYESLWTTAFARQHYDTLIWWNGTIQQLN
;
A
#
# COMPACT_ATOMS: atom_id res chain seq x y z
N MET A 1 -4.93 41.87 30.11
CA MET A 1 -5.13 40.45 29.73
C MET A 1 -3.77 39.76 29.77
N ASN A 2 -3.64 38.63 30.47
CA ASN A 2 -2.36 37.95 30.66
C ASN A 2 -1.80 37.49 29.30
N LYS A 3 -0.52 37.79 29.00
CA LYS A 3 0.14 37.39 27.74
C LYS A 3 0.05 35.88 27.51
N ALA A 4 0.08 35.08 28.57
CA ALA A 4 -0.10 33.63 28.49
C ALA A 4 -1.51 33.23 27.99
N LEU A 5 -2.55 33.98 28.38
CA LEU A 5 -3.93 33.72 27.95
C LEU A 5 -4.12 34.03 26.47
N ILE A 6 -3.44 35.07 25.96
CA ILE A 6 -3.49 35.45 24.54
C ILE A 6 -2.80 34.37 23.68
N ILE A 7 -1.64 33.88 24.09
CA ILE A 7 -0.91 32.82 23.35
C ILE A 7 -1.73 31.52 23.34
N PHE A 8 -2.32 31.15 24.48
CA PHE A 8 -3.18 29.97 24.56
C PHE A 8 -4.40 30.08 23.63
N LEU A 9 -5.07 31.25 23.59
CA LEU A 9 -6.20 31.48 22.69
C LEU A 9 -5.80 31.44 21.22
N ILE A 10 -4.64 31.98 20.85
CA ILE A 10 -4.14 31.92 19.47
C ILE A 10 -3.87 30.47 19.07
N VAL A 11 -3.19 29.67 19.90
CA VAL A 11 -2.95 28.25 19.61
C VAL A 11 -4.25 27.46 19.47
N VAL A 12 -5.20 27.63 20.40
CA VAL A 12 -6.50 26.93 20.34
C VAL A 12 -7.29 27.34 19.10
N LEU A 13 -7.33 28.63 18.76
CA LEU A 13 -8.02 29.11 17.56
C LEU A 13 -7.33 28.64 16.27
N SER A 14 -6.01 28.48 16.28
CA SER A 14 -5.24 27.98 15.12
C SER A 14 -5.53 26.50 14.88
N ILE A 15 -5.54 25.68 15.94
CA ILE A 15 -5.91 24.26 15.88
C ILE A 15 -7.38 24.10 15.46
N SER A 16 -8.27 24.95 15.98
CA SER A 16 -9.69 24.96 15.61
C SER A 16 -9.91 25.34 14.15
N TYR A 17 -9.12 26.29 13.63
CA TYR A 17 -9.21 26.75 12.25
C TYR A 17 -8.68 25.70 11.27
N VAL A 18 -7.56 25.04 11.59
CA VAL A 18 -7.04 23.91 10.80
C VAL A 18 -8.03 22.74 10.81
N GLY A 19 -8.60 22.40 11.97
CA GLY A 19 -9.62 21.35 12.09
C GLY A 19 -10.92 21.67 11.36
N ALA A 20 -11.36 22.93 11.35
CA ALA A 20 -12.56 23.35 10.62
C ALA A 20 -12.34 23.43 9.09
N PHE A 21 -11.10 23.71 8.65
CA PHE A 21 -10.75 23.74 7.22
C PHE A 21 -10.65 22.33 6.65
N THR A 22 -10.09 21.37 7.41
CA THR A 22 -10.08 19.95 7.02
C THR A 22 -11.48 19.33 7.05
N LEU A 23 -12.35 19.73 7.98
CA LEU A 23 -13.74 19.25 8.06
C LEU A 23 -14.65 19.75 6.92
N LYS A 24 -14.32 20.87 6.28
CA LYS A 24 -15.15 21.43 5.20
C LYS A 24 -14.85 20.79 3.83
N GLU A 25 -13.65 20.25 3.65
CA GLU A 25 -13.30 19.41 2.49
C GLU A 25 -13.76 17.95 2.65
N SER A 26 -14.06 17.51 3.88
CA SER A 26 -14.48 16.12 4.15
C SER A 26 -16.00 15.89 4.20
N LEU A 27 -16.84 16.90 3.94
CA LEU A 27 -18.27 16.66 3.72
C LEU A 27 -18.46 16.08 2.32
N PRO A 28 -18.86 14.79 2.17
CA PRO A 28 -19.07 14.22 0.85
C PRO A 28 -20.22 14.97 0.19
N SER A 29 -19.95 15.59 -0.96
CA SER A 29 -21.03 15.95 -1.86
C SER A 29 -21.77 14.66 -2.21
N ASN A 30 -23.09 14.66 -2.06
CA ASN A 30 -24.00 13.53 -2.30
C ASN A 30 -24.07 13.05 -3.77
N SER A 31 -23.02 13.26 -4.56
CA SER A 31 -22.76 12.53 -5.80
C SER A 31 -21.95 11.29 -5.46
N GLN A 32 -22.53 10.11 -5.64
CA GLN A 32 -21.77 8.86 -5.79
C GLN A 32 -20.82 9.02 -6.98
N ILE A 33 -19.65 9.62 -6.75
CA ILE A 33 -18.51 9.45 -7.63
C ILE A 33 -18.07 8.03 -7.33
N VAL A 34 -18.35 7.11 -8.25
CA VAL A 34 -17.60 5.85 -8.29
C VAL A 34 -16.17 6.30 -8.57
N ASP A 35 -15.34 6.28 -7.53
CA ASP A 35 -13.92 6.57 -7.66
C ASP A 35 -13.34 5.65 -8.74
N GLU A 36 -12.56 6.23 -9.66
CA GLU A 36 -11.91 5.46 -10.73
C GLU A 36 -11.02 4.38 -10.11
N ILE A 37 -11.30 3.12 -10.44
CA ILE A 37 -10.49 1.96 -10.06
C ILE A 37 -9.34 1.82 -11.05
N TYR A 38 -8.14 1.56 -10.53
CA TYR A 38 -6.96 1.35 -11.34
C TYR A 38 -6.63 -0.13 -11.44
N LEU A 39 -6.82 -0.69 -12.62
CA LEU A 39 -6.42 -2.04 -12.98
C LEU A 39 -5.18 -1.96 -13.87
N GLY A 40 -4.12 -2.69 -13.53
CA GLY A 40 -2.87 -2.63 -14.26
C GLY A 40 -1.99 -3.86 -14.16
N VAL A 41 -0.82 -3.73 -14.77
CA VAL A 41 0.28 -4.69 -14.72
C VAL A 41 1.59 -3.95 -14.45
N THR A 42 2.59 -4.65 -13.92
CA THR A 42 3.94 -4.10 -13.86
C THR A 42 4.66 -4.27 -15.21
N ALA A 43 5.59 -3.35 -15.51
CA ALA A 43 6.40 -3.35 -16.71
C ALA A 43 7.88 -3.35 -16.35
N ASP A 44 8.49 -4.53 -16.49
CA ASP A 44 9.90 -4.77 -16.20
C ASP A 44 10.75 -4.98 -17.47
N GLY A 45 10.12 -4.92 -18.65
CA GLY A 45 10.81 -5.05 -19.94
C GLY A 45 11.57 -3.79 -20.35
N ASN A 46 12.43 -3.90 -21.36
CA ASN A 46 13.01 -2.73 -22.03
C ASN A 46 11.93 -1.91 -22.78
N VAL A 47 12.30 -0.77 -23.36
CA VAL A 47 11.37 0.14 -24.06
C VAL A 47 10.46 -0.59 -25.06
N THR A 48 11.03 -1.42 -25.92
CA THR A 48 10.25 -2.17 -26.94
C THR A 48 9.28 -3.16 -26.30
N ARG A 49 9.73 -3.95 -25.32
CA ARG A 49 8.86 -4.92 -24.63
C ARG A 49 7.75 -4.23 -23.83
N THR A 50 8.06 -3.11 -23.19
CA THR A 50 7.08 -2.33 -22.45
C THR A 50 6.01 -1.75 -23.36
N LYS A 51 6.38 -1.22 -24.54
CA LYS A 51 5.40 -0.78 -25.56
C LYS A 51 4.51 -1.92 -26.06
N ASN A 52 5.10 -3.09 -26.33
CA ASN A 52 4.33 -4.27 -26.73
C ASN A 52 3.35 -4.71 -25.63
N LEU A 53 3.77 -4.65 -24.36
CA LEU A 53 2.90 -4.95 -23.23
C LEU A 53 1.75 -3.93 -23.15
N ILE A 54 2.02 -2.64 -23.30
CA ILE A 54 0.99 -1.58 -23.34
C ILE A 54 -0.02 -1.86 -24.46
N ASP A 55 0.44 -2.17 -25.67
CA ASP A 55 -0.43 -2.54 -26.78
C ASP A 55 -1.28 -3.78 -26.49
N LYS A 56 -0.75 -4.75 -25.74
CA LYS A 56 -1.46 -5.96 -25.34
C LYS A 56 -2.57 -5.69 -24.33
N VAL A 57 -2.43 -4.69 -23.46
CA VAL A 57 -3.32 -4.51 -22.27
C VAL A 57 -4.20 -3.26 -22.29
N LYS A 58 -3.87 -2.22 -23.07
CA LYS A 58 -4.51 -0.89 -23.02
C LYS A 58 -6.03 -0.87 -23.23
N ASP A 59 -6.61 -1.91 -23.83
CA ASP A 59 -8.05 -1.99 -24.09
C ASP A 59 -8.86 -2.52 -22.89
N TYR A 60 -8.19 -3.04 -21.85
CA TYR A 60 -8.82 -3.63 -20.67
C TYR A 60 -8.07 -3.36 -19.35
N THR A 61 -7.05 -2.49 -19.37
CA THR A 61 -6.39 -1.95 -18.19
C THR A 61 -6.21 -0.45 -18.36
N ASN A 62 -6.09 0.28 -17.24
CA ASN A 62 -5.93 1.73 -17.24
C ASN A 62 -4.72 2.20 -16.42
N MET A 63 -3.90 1.27 -15.91
CA MET A 63 -2.71 1.56 -15.13
C MET A 63 -1.50 0.73 -15.56
N LEU A 64 -0.30 1.33 -15.51
CA LEU A 64 0.99 0.65 -15.61
C LEU A 64 1.90 1.01 -14.43
N ILE A 65 2.68 0.05 -13.92
CA ILE A 65 3.78 0.35 -12.98
C ILE A 65 5.11 0.10 -13.67
N ILE A 66 5.87 1.15 -13.97
CA ILE A 66 7.14 1.07 -14.70
C ILE A 66 8.24 0.75 -13.70
N LEU A 67 8.77 -0.49 -13.74
CA LEU A 67 9.69 -1.00 -12.73
C LEU A 67 11.14 -1.14 -13.22
N ASN A 68 11.36 -1.23 -14.53
CA ASN A 68 12.68 -1.53 -15.09
C ASN A 68 13.73 -0.44 -14.76
N PRO A 69 14.80 -0.77 -14.01
CA PRO A 69 15.84 0.19 -13.63
C PRO A 69 16.59 0.83 -14.81
N GLU A 70 16.74 0.15 -15.95
CA GLU A 70 17.41 0.68 -17.15
C GLU A 70 16.57 1.76 -17.83
N ILE A 71 15.24 1.62 -17.81
CA ILE A 71 14.32 2.65 -18.31
C ILE A 71 14.37 3.85 -17.38
N VAL A 72 14.10 3.66 -16.08
CA VAL A 72 13.91 4.77 -15.13
C VAL A 72 15.19 5.55 -14.84
N LYS A 73 16.38 4.96 -15.05
CA LYS A 73 17.67 5.66 -14.91
C LYS A 73 18.07 6.46 -16.14
N ASN A 74 17.41 6.24 -17.29
CA ASN A 74 17.69 6.91 -18.56
C ASN A 74 16.53 7.81 -18.98
N GLN A 75 16.71 9.13 -18.93
CA GLN A 75 15.63 10.09 -19.14
C GLN A 75 14.93 9.93 -20.49
N THR A 76 15.69 9.65 -21.56
CA THR A 76 15.13 9.45 -22.90
C THR A 76 14.20 8.24 -22.93
N SER A 77 14.64 7.11 -22.39
CA SER A 77 13.85 5.87 -22.35
C SER A 77 12.63 6.01 -21.43
N LEU A 78 12.81 6.67 -20.28
CA LEU A 78 11.73 6.94 -19.34
C LEU A 78 10.64 7.81 -19.97
N ASN A 79 11.02 8.94 -20.58
CA ASN A 79 10.09 9.83 -21.29
C ASN A 79 9.38 9.08 -22.43
N GLU A 80 10.11 8.31 -23.23
CA GLU A 80 9.53 7.56 -24.35
C GLU A 80 8.45 6.57 -23.90
N VAL A 81 8.67 5.88 -22.77
CA VAL A 81 7.68 4.94 -22.21
C VAL A 81 6.52 5.67 -21.56
N CYS A 82 6.77 6.75 -20.80
CA CYS A 82 5.71 7.54 -20.17
C CYS A 82 4.81 8.22 -21.22
N ASP A 83 5.39 8.80 -22.27
CA ASP A 83 4.66 9.39 -23.40
C ASP A 83 3.79 8.35 -24.10
N TYR A 84 4.33 7.15 -24.34
CA TYR A 84 3.58 6.08 -24.99
C TYR A 84 2.43 5.57 -24.11
N THR A 85 2.66 5.43 -22.81
CA THR A 85 1.64 5.02 -21.82
C THR A 85 0.52 6.06 -21.75
N HIS A 86 0.87 7.34 -21.70
CA HIS A 86 -0.08 8.45 -21.68
C HIS A 86 -0.87 8.55 -23.00
N GLN A 87 -0.23 8.37 -24.16
CA GLN A 87 -0.90 8.33 -25.46
C GLN A 87 -1.88 7.14 -25.59
N ALA A 88 -1.61 6.03 -24.90
CA ALA A 88 -2.54 4.90 -24.78
C ALA A 88 -3.72 5.18 -23.82
N GLY A 89 -3.78 6.36 -23.19
CA GLY A 89 -4.83 6.75 -22.25
C GLY A 89 -4.66 6.15 -20.85
N MET A 90 -3.53 5.52 -20.58
CA MET A 90 -3.26 4.85 -19.30
C MET A 90 -2.61 5.80 -18.29
N SER A 91 -2.84 5.55 -17.01
CA SER A 91 -2.15 6.20 -15.90
C SER A 91 -0.96 5.35 -15.43
N PHE A 92 0.00 5.90 -14.70
CA PHE A 92 1.18 5.14 -14.32
C PHE A 92 1.89 5.60 -13.05
N PHE A 93 2.52 4.63 -12.39
CA PHE A 93 3.56 4.85 -11.37
C PHE A 93 4.94 4.59 -11.97
N VAL A 94 5.97 5.28 -11.45
CA VAL A 94 7.37 5.05 -11.83
C VAL A 94 8.18 4.59 -10.64
N HIS A 95 8.87 3.47 -10.76
CA HIS A 95 9.80 3.01 -9.75
C HIS A 95 11.07 3.84 -9.75
N MET A 96 11.42 4.38 -8.59
CA MET A 96 12.67 5.08 -8.39
C MET A 96 13.38 4.57 -7.15
N GLY A 97 14.72 4.50 -7.22
CA GLY A 97 15.58 4.35 -6.06
C GLY A 97 16.21 5.69 -5.67
N HIS A 98 16.61 5.84 -4.41
CA HIS A 98 17.26 7.07 -3.95
C HIS A 98 18.57 7.33 -4.73
N PRO A 99 18.87 8.60 -5.10
CA PRO A 99 20.08 8.95 -5.86
C PRO A 99 21.41 8.55 -5.20
N SER A 100 21.41 8.36 -3.87
CA SER A 100 22.56 7.82 -3.12
C SER A 100 22.90 6.37 -3.49
N TYR A 101 21.93 5.60 -3.96
CA TYR A 101 22.09 4.18 -4.33
C TYR A 101 22.04 3.97 -5.84
N TRP A 102 21.30 4.82 -6.55
CA TRP A 102 21.05 4.68 -7.98
C TRP A 102 21.65 5.85 -8.76
N LYS A 103 22.39 5.53 -9.82
CA LYS A 103 22.95 6.52 -10.73
C LYS A 103 21.99 6.76 -11.89
N TYR A 104 21.47 7.97 -11.97
CA TYR A 104 20.63 8.47 -13.05
C TYR A 104 21.45 9.30 -14.05
N ASP A 105 21.01 9.39 -15.30
CA ASP A 105 21.54 10.36 -16.27
C ASP A 105 20.85 11.74 -16.20
N HIS A 106 19.89 11.88 -15.29
CA HIS A 106 19.11 13.07 -15.02
C HIS A 106 18.90 13.26 -13.50
N ASN A 107 18.32 14.39 -13.09
CA ASN A 107 17.89 14.59 -11.70
C ASN A 107 16.47 14.02 -11.51
N PRO A 108 16.29 12.93 -10.72
CA PRO A 108 14.97 12.32 -10.57
C PRO A 108 13.95 13.24 -9.88
N LEU A 109 14.37 14.12 -8.96
CA LEU A 109 13.44 15.04 -8.28
C LEU A 109 12.91 16.13 -9.23
N GLU A 110 13.78 16.63 -10.12
CA GLU A 110 13.36 17.55 -11.18
C GLU A 110 12.46 16.83 -12.21
N TRP A 111 12.78 15.58 -12.54
CA TRP A 111 11.94 14.79 -13.46
C TRP A 111 10.54 14.55 -12.91
N ILE A 112 10.38 14.29 -11.60
CA ILE A 112 9.06 14.15 -10.97
C ILE A 112 8.23 15.43 -11.16
N THR A 113 8.85 16.60 -10.99
CA THR A 113 8.17 17.88 -11.23
C THR A 113 7.76 18.03 -12.69
N TYR A 114 8.64 17.68 -13.62
CA TYR A 114 8.32 17.65 -15.05
C TYR A 114 7.17 16.69 -15.38
N ALA A 115 7.18 15.48 -14.82
CA ALA A 115 6.17 14.46 -15.08
C ALA A 115 4.78 14.91 -14.62
N LYS A 116 4.68 15.58 -13.47
CA LYS A 116 3.44 16.21 -13.02
C LYS A 116 2.88 17.21 -14.02
N ASP A 117 3.73 18.12 -14.47
CA ASP A 117 3.32 19.18 -15.41
C ASP A 117 2.93 18.60 -16.77
N GLN A 118 3.65 17.57 -17.23
CA GLN A 118 3.47 16.96 -18.55
C GLN A 118 2.27 16.00 -18.62
N TYR A 119 2.07 15.16 -17.60
CA TYR A 119 1.09 14.07 -17.63
C TYR A 119 -0.12 14.30 -16.73
N GLY A 120 -0.07 15.31 -15.84
CA GLY A 120 -1.16 15.66 -14.95
C GLY A 120 -1.66 14.47 -14.15
N LYS A 121 -2.97 14.20 -14.23
CA LYS A 121 -3.61 13.10 -13.49
C LYS A 121 -3.19 11.69 -13.92
N HIS A 122 -2.54 11.54 -15.08
CA HIS A 122 -2.06 10.24 -15.55
C HIS A 122 -0.76 9.83 -14.86
N PHE A 123 0.04 10.77 -14.36
CA PHE A 123 1.15 10.44 -13.49
C PHE A 123 0.62 10.27 -12.06
N LEU A 124 0.62 9.02 -11.57
CA LEU A 124 0.00 8.66 -10.29
C LEU A 124 0.94 8.83 -9.09
N GLY A 125 2.25 8.89 -9.34
CA GLY A 125 3.28 9.07 -8.32
C GLY A 125 4.49 8.17 -8.50
N ILE A 126 5.28 8.04 -7.43
CA ILE A 126 6.52 7.28 -7.40
C ILE A 126 6.35 6.01 -6.57
N TYR A 127 6.66 4.88 -7.19
CA TYR A 127 6.90 3.63 -6.48
C TYR A 127 8.32 3.71 -5.89
N LEU A 128 8.44 3.82 -4.57
CA LEU A 128 9.71 4.04 -3.89
C LEU A 128 9.98 2.92 -2.89
N TYR A 129 11.12 2.25 -3.07
CA TYR A 129 11.54 1.08 -2.31
C TYR A 129 10.58 -0.12 -2.42
N ASP A 130 11.16 -1.31 -2.37
CA ASP A 130 10.44 -2.57 -2.50
C ASP A 130 10.32 -3.21 -1.12
N GLU A 131 9.09 -3.30 -0.59
CA GLU A 131 8.75 -4.06 0.63
C GLU A 131 9.58 -3.69 1.86
N PRO A 132 9.61 -2.41 2.30
CA PRO A 132 10.43 -1.97 3.43
C PRO A 132 10.14 -2.73 4.74
N GLY A 133 8.87 -2.96 5.05
CA GLY A 133 8.41 -3.65 6.25
C GLY A 133 8.74 -5.13 6.19
N GLY A 134 8.54 -5.74 5.03
CA GLY A 134 8.88 -7.11 4.74
C GLY A 134 10.38 -7.35 4.89
N ASN A 135 11.21 -6.50 4.29
CA ASN A 135 12.65 -6.54 4.47
C ASN A 135 13.05 -6.37 5.94
N GLN A 136 12.37 -5.53 6.72
CA GLN A 136 12.64 -5.43 8.16
C GLN A 136 12.31 -6.74 8.90
N ILE A 137 11.17 -7.37 8.61
CA ILE A 137 10.76 -8.64 9.23
C ILE A 137 11.71 -9.79 8.86
N ASP A 138 12.13 -9.87 7.60
CA ASP A 138 12.94 -10.98 7.08
C ASP A 138 14.46 -10.72 7.14
N LEU A 139 14.87 -9.60 7.75
CA LEU A 139 16.26 -9.14 7.79
C LEU A 139 16.87 -9.03 6.38
N GLY A 140 16.05 -8.59 5.43
CA GLY A 140 16.42 -8.30 4.05
C GLY A 140 17.44 -7.16 3.95
N PRO A 141 18.02 -6.93 2.75
CA PRO A 141 19.08 -5.94 2.56
C PRO A 141 18.63 -4.50 2.86
N PHE A 142 17.36 -4.17 2.66
CA PHE A 142 16.79 -2.85 2.93
C PHE A 142 16.03 -2.84 4.26
N ARG A 143 16.74 -2.68 5.37
CA ARG A 143 16.16 -2.70 6.72
C ARG A 143 16.75 -1.59 7.58
N GLU A 144 16.00 -1.14 8.58
CA GLU A 144 16.41 -0.01 9.42
C GLU A 144 17.27 -0.44 10.61
N PHE A 145 17.10 -1.68 11.07
CA PHE A 145 17.94 -2.28 12.12
C PHE A 145 17.98 -3.80 12.02
N ASP A 146 18.93 -4.41 12.72
CA ASP A 146 19.03 -5.87 12.86
C ASP A 146 19.49 -6.30 14.25
N LYS A 147 19.86 -7.57 14.40
CA LYS A 147 20.32 -8.14 15.67
C LYS A 147 21.58 -7.48 16.24
N THR A 148 22.35 -6.76 15.42
CA THR A 148 23.56 -6.04 15.84
C THR A 148 23.26 -4.59 16.29
N THR A 149 22.19 -3.99 15.77
CA THR A 149 21.71 -2.64 16.11
C THR A 149 20.32 -2.68 16.75
N MET A 150 20.02 -3.79 17.43
CA MET A 150 18.70 -4.13 17.94
C MET A 150 18.16 -3.03 18.86
N PRO A 151 16.96 -2.49 18.61
CA PRO A 151 16.33 -1.49 19.47
C PRO A 151 16.07 -2.05 20.88
N TYR A 152 15.88 -1.15 21.86
CA TYR A 152 15.80 -1.54 23.27
C TYR A 152 14.50 -2.28 23.61
N ASP A 153 13.40 -1.87 22.99
CA ASP A 153 12.06 -2.44 23.15
C ASP A 153 11.23 -2.19 21.87
N TYR A 154 9.96 -2.63 21.87
CA TYR A 154 9.08 -2.49 20.71
C TYR A 154 8.78 -1.04 20.35
N ARG A 155 8.73 -0.13 21.33
CA ARG A 155 8.48 1.29 21.08
C ARG A 155 9.69 1.94 20.43
N ASP A 156 10.90 1.62 20.91
CA ASP A 156 12.15 2.04 20.29
C ASP A 156 12.26 1.49 18.87
N ALA A 157 11.85 0.24 18.64
CA ALA A 157 11.80 -0.37 17.31
C ALA A 157 10.86 0.35 16.34
N ALA A 158 9.61 0.60 16.75
CA ALA A 158 8.65 1.33 15.94
C ALA A 158 9.15 2.74 15.58
N ASN A 159 9.63 3.49 16.58
CA ASN A 159 10.17 4.83 16.34
C ASN A 159 11.39 4.81 15.42
N THR A 160 12.29 3.84 15.62
CA THR A 160 13.51 3.67 14.80
C THR A 160 13.13 3.37 13.36
N TYR A 161 12.23 2.42 13.14
CA TYR A 161 11.73 2.04 11.81
C TYR A 161 11.11 3.25 11.10
N VAL A 162 10.09 3.87 11.71
CA VAL A 162 9.36 5.01 11.12
C VAL A 162 10.31 6.18 10.83
N TYR A 163 11.21 6.50 11.77
CA TYR A 163 12.14 7.63 11.60
C TYR A 163 13.14 7.39 10.47
N TYR A 164 13.81 6.24 10.43
CA TYR A 164 14.83 6.01 9.42
C TYR A 164 14.23 5.81 8.04
N LEU A 165 13.10 5.09 7.93
CA LEU A 165 12.37 4.98 6.67
C LEU A 165 11.94 6.37 6.16
N TYR A 166 11.37 7.22 7.03
CA TYR A 166 11.07 8.62 6.68
C TYR A 166 12.32 9.38 6.19
N VAL A 167 13.45 9.26 6.89
CA VAL A 167 14.71 9.94 6.49
C VAL A 167 15.16 9.50 5.10
N GLN A 168 15.01 8.22 4.77
CA GLN A 168 15.35 7.68 3.45
C GLN A 168 14.41 8.20 2.35
N MET A 169 13.14 8.42 2.66
CA MET A 169 12.12 8.89 1.70
C MET A 169 11.95 10.41 1.64
N ARG A 170 12.51 11.17 2.59
CA ARG A 170 12.16 12.60 2.82
C ARG A 170 12.31 13.51 1.61
N ASP A 171 13.23 13.19 0.71
CA ASP A 171 13.50 13.98 -0.49
C ASP A 171 12.39 13.79 -1.54
N PHE A 172 11.70 12.64 -1.50
CA PHE A 172 10.57 12.29 -2.35
C PHE A 172 9.21 12.66 -1.74
N ILE A 173 9.07 12.68 -0.41
CA ILE A 173 7.79 13.00 0.27
C ILE A 173 7.23 14.37 -0.16
N LYS A 174 8.11 15.30 -0.54
CA LYS A 174 7.72 16.65 -0.97
C LYS A 174 7.42 16.75 -2.47
N THR A 175 7.71 15.72 -3.25
CA THR A 175 7.59 15.77 -4.70
C THR A 175 6.23 15.31 -5.15
N ASP A 176 5.80 14.09 -4.81
CA ASP A 176 4.50 13.52 -5.17
C ASP A 176 4.05 12.41 -4.22
N LYS A 177 2.90 11.79 -4.54
CA LYS A 177 2.45 10.55 -3.94
C LYS A 177 3.54 9.51 -3.97
N LEU A 178 3.84 8.97 -2.80
CA LEU A 178 4.75 7.83 -2.64
C LEU A 178 3.96 6.55 -2.43
N VAL A 179 4.35 5.52 -3.17
CA VAL A 179 3.74 4.20 -3.06
C VAL A 179 4.82 3.13 -2.93
N THR A 180 4.45 2.01 -2.34
CA THR A 180 5.29 0.81 -2.28
C THR A 180 4.40 -0.43 -2.32
N SER A 181 5.00 -1.60 -2.50
CA SER A 181 4.35 -2.86 -2.15
C SER A 181 4.84 -3.37 -0.81
N GLU A 182 3.99 -4.09 -0.10
CA GLU A 182 4.33 -4.58 1.22
C GLU A 182 3.53 -5.84 1.59
N TYR A 183 4.11 -6.71 2.41
CA TYR A 183 3.45 -7.85 3.03
C TYR A 183 3.41 -7.81 4.57
N ALA A 184 4.08 -6.86 5.23
CA ALA A 184 4.06 -6.69 6.68
C ALA A 184 4.23 -5.21 7.10
N LEU A 185 3.84 -4.85 8.32
CA LEU A 185 4.11 -3.51 8.90
C LEU A 185 3.45 -2.30 8.20
N PHE A 186 2.40 -2.52 7.39
CA PHE A 186 1.63 -1.47 6.68
C PHE A 186 1.33 -0.20 7.49
N TRP A 187 0.96 -0.36 8.77
CA TRP A 187 0.69 0.77 9.67
C TRP A 187 1.87 1.72 9.78
N PHE A 188 3.06 1.17 10.00
CA PHE A 188 4.28 1.93 10.22
C PHE A 188 4.82 2.55 8.92
N ASP A 189 4.54 1.94 7.78
CA ASP A 189 4.86 2.52 6.46
C ASP A 189 4.01 3.76 6.17
N TYR A 190 2.71 3.72 6.50
CA TYR A 190 1.87 4.92 6.44
C TYR A 190 2.35 6.00 7.43
N GLU A 191 2.75 5.63 8.66
CA GLU A 191 3.35 6.57 9.62
C GLU A 191 4.67 7.17 9.11
N ALA A 192 5.47 6.41 8.36
CA ALA A 192 6.72 6.87 7.76
C ALA A 192 6.52 7.84 6.59
N GLY A 193 5.33 7.85 5.98
CA GLY A 193 4.92 8.87 5.01
C GLY A 193 4.51 8.36 3.64
N TYR A 194 4.30 7.06 3.44
CA TYR A 194 3.68 6.56 2.20
C TYR A 194 2.24 7.08 2.04
N ASP A 195 1.82 7.33 0.80
CA ASP A 195 0.48 7.79 0.46
C ASP A 195 -0.48 6.67 0.08
N MET A 196 0.07 5.57 -0.42
CA MET A 196 -0.65 4.35 -0.76
C MET A 196 0.27 3.15 -0.68
N ILE A 197 -0.25 2.03 -0.20
CA ILE A 197 0.49 0.77 -0.17
C ILE A 197 -0.27 -0.30 -0.96
N PHE A 198 0.46 -1.02 -1.80
CA PHE A 198 0.01 -2.26 -2.42
C PHE A 198 0.24 -3.43 -1.44
N GLY A 199 -0.83 -3.97 -0.87
CA GLY A 199 -0.77 -5.25 -0.16
C GLY A 199 -0.35 -6.37 -1.11
N VAL A 200 0.70 -7.10 -0.77
CA VAL A 200 1.24 -8.17 -1.62
C VAL A 200 0.42 -9.43 -1.45
N PHE A 201 -0.07 -9.95 -2.58
CA PHE A 201 -0.66 -11.28 -2.70
C PHE A 201 0.34 -12.19 -3.41
N GLY A 202 1.10 -12.95 -2.63
CA GLY A 202 2.20 -13.76 -3.15
C GLY A 202 2.66 -14.84 -2.19
N ARG A 203 3.96 -15.13 -2.21
CA ARG A 203 4.58 -16.16 -1.39
C ARG A 203 4.55 -15.79 0.09
N ALA A 204 4.21 -16.77 0.93
CA ALA A 204 4.33 -16.69 2.39
C ALA A 204 3.52 -15.57 3.06
N VAL A 205 2.47 -15.05 2.42
CA VAL A 205 1.54 -14.09 3.01
C VAL A 205 0.26 -14.76 3.50
N ASN A 206 -0.25 -14.30 4.64
CA ASN A 206 -1.59 -14.64 5.09
C ASN A 206 -2.59 -13.69 4.39
N LYS A 207 -3.06 -14.06 3.19
CA LYS A 207 -4.02 -13.23 2.40
C LYS A 207 -5.22 -12.77 3.24
N ASN A 208 -5.71 -13.66 4.11
CA ASN A 208 -6.85 -13.39 4.99
C ASN A 208 -6.59 -12.24 5.97
N ALA A 209 -5.32 -11.99 6.33
CA ALA A 209 -4.89 -10.90 7.18
C ALA A 209 -4.43 -9.67 6.39
N THR A 210 -3.88 -9.85 5.18
CA THR A 210 -3.32 -8.76 4.37
C THR A 210 -4.35 -7.66 4.09
N ILE A 211 -5.54 -8.02 3.58
CA ILE A 211 -6.62 -7.05 3.29
C ILE A 211 -6.99 -6.21 4.53
N PRO A 212 -7.41 -6.82 5.66
CA PRO A 212 -7.85 -6.04 6.81
C PRO A 212 -6.71 -5.21 7.43
N LEU A 213 -5.46 -5.67 7.35
CA LEU A 213 -4.28 -4.92 7.78
C LEU A 213 -4.05 -3.65 6.94
N VAL A 214 -3.91 -3.80 5.63
CA VAL A 214 -3.58 -2.67 4.76
C VAL A 214 -4.75 -1.67 4.68
N ARG A 215 -6.00 -2.16 4.66
CA ARG A 215 -7.19 -1.31 4.64
C ARG A 215 -7.37 -0.56 5.96
N GLY A 216 -7.24 -1.24 7.10
CA GLY A 216 -7.35 -0.61 8.42
C GLY A 216 -6.28 0.44 8.67
N ALA A 217 -5.05 0.17 8.25
CA ALA A 217 -3.98 1.15 8.29
C ALA A 217 -4.27 2.36 7.39
N ALA A 218 -4.72 2.14 6.15
CA ALA A 218 -5.06 3.22 5.23
C ALA A 218 -6.22 4.08 5.74
N GLU A 219 -7.29 3.45 6.25
CA GLU A 219 -8.49 4.12 6.73
C GLU A 219 -8.17 5.10 7.87
N LEU A 220 -7.45 4.65 8.91
CA LEU A 220 -7.09 5.51 10.05
C LEU A 220 -6.04 6.58 9.72
N HIS A 221 -5.28 6.41 8.63
CA HIS A 221 -4.38 7.44 8.12
C HIS A 221 -5.03 8.35 7.06
N ASN A 222 -6.32 8.14 6.76
CA ASN A 222 -7.03 8.83 5.68
C ASN A 222 -6.28 8.73 4.33
N LYS A 223 -5.81 7.52 4.01
CA LYS A 223 -5.08 7.15 2.80
C LYS A 223 -5.88 6.13 1.99
N THR A 224 -5.37 5.83 0.80
CA THR A 224 -5.92 4.78 -0.07
C THR A 224 -4.96 3.59 -0.11
N TRP A 225 -5.44 2.43 -0.53
CA TRP A 225 -4.64 1.22 -0.64
C TRP A 225 -4.95 0.47 -1.94
N GLY A 226 -4.12 -0.51 -2.26
CA GLY A 226 -4.32 -1.44 -3.36
C GLY A 226 -3.71 -2.81 -3.09
N ILE A 227 -3.71 -3.68 -4.08
CA ILE A 227 -2.96 -4.93 -4.04
C ILE A 227 -2.04 -5.10 -5.26
N ILE A 228 -0.95 -5.82 -5.04
CA ILE A 228 -0.11 -6.36 -6.12
C ILE A 228 -0.04 -7.87 -6.00
N ILE A 229 -0.44 -8.57 -7.05
CA ILE A 229 -0.43 -10.03 -7.12
C ILE A 229 0.91 -10.45 -7.74
N THR A 230 1.70 -11.22 -7.01
CA THR A 230 3.08 -11.53 -7.36
C THR A 230 3.42 -13.02 -7.17
N TRP A 231 4.71 -13.35 -7.26
CA TRP A 231 5.25 -14.70 -7.16
C TRP A 231 4.73 -15.46 -5.95
N ILE A 232 4.33 -16.71 -6.18
CA ILE A 232 4.05 -17.71 -5.14
C ILE A 232 5.24 -18.65 -4.92
N GLN A 233 6.18 -18.74 -5.89
CA GLN A 233 7.35 -19.61 -5.83
C GLN A 233 8.49 -19.13 -6.76
N ASN A 234 9.70 -19.66 -6.55
CA ASN A 234 10.92 -19.24 -7.27
C ASN A 234 11.14 -19.98 -8.60
N GLU A 235 10.26 -20.92 -8.95
CA GLU A 235 10.36 -21.76 -10.15
C GLU A 235 9.06 -21.66 -10.95
N PRO A 236 9.06 -21.92 -12.27
CA PRO A 236 7.83 -21.93 -13.07
C PRO A 236 6.72 -22.78 -12.42
N PRO A 237 5.46 -22.32 -12.42
CA PRO A 237 4.92 -21.16 -13.15
C PRO A 237 5.10 -19.78 -12.49
N TYR A 238 5.88 -19.65 -11.40
CA TYR A 238 6.16 -18.43 -10.62
C TYR A 238 4.94 -17.75 -9.98
N ILE A 239 3.90 -17.42 -10.76
CA ILE A 239 2.62 -16.85 -10.33
C ILE A 239 1.55 -17.96 -10.24
N GLN A 240 0.47 -17.66 -9.53
CA GLN A 240 -0.68 -18.54 -9.36
C GLN A 240 -1.46 -18.78 -10.66
N SER A 241 -2.41 -19.73 -10.63
CA SER A 241 -3.23 -20.05 -11.80
C SER A 241 -4.11 -18.86 -12.22
N PRO A 242 -4.56 -18.81 -13.49
CA PRO A 242 -5.48 -17.77 -13.96
C PRO A 242 -6.77 -17.67 -13.12
N GLU A 243 -7.35 -18.79 -12.68
CA GLU A 243 -8.55 -18.80 -11.83
C GLU A 243 -8.28 -18.17 -10.47
N THR A 244 -7.15 -18.53 -9.83
CA THR A 244 -6.76 -17.96 -8.54
C THR A 244 -6.45 -16.46 -8.68
N LEU A 245 -5.85 -16.05 -9.82
CA LEU A 245 -5.63 -14.65 -10.16
C LEU A 245 -6.94 -13.86 -10.27
N TYR A 246 -7.94 -14.43 -10.94
CA TYR A 246 -9.26 -13.81 -11.02
C TYR A 246 -9.90 -13.63 -9.64
N ASP A 247 -9.92 -14.69 -8.83
CA ASP A 247 -10.52 -14.68 -7.50
C ASP A 247 -9.86 -13.64 -6.58
N ASP A 248 -8.52 -13.56 -6.59
CA ASP A 248 -7.75 -12.57 -5.83
C ASP A 248 -8.09 -11.12 -6.24
N MET A 249 -8.22 -10.84 -7.54
CA MET A 249 -8.60 -9.51 -8.04
C MET A 249 -10.04 -9.16 -7.60
N VAL A 250 -10.98 -10.10 -7.72
CA VAL A 250 -12.38 -9.91 -7.28
C VAL A 250 -12.46 -9.68 -5.77
N GLU A 251 -11.68 -10.42 -4.99
CA GLU A 251 -11.66 -10.31 -3.54
C GLU A 251 -11.17 -8.92 -3.09
N ALA A 252 -10.02 -8.48 -3.61
CA ALA A 252 -9.48 -7.17 -3.27
C ALA A 252 -10.36 -6.02 -3.77
N PHE A 253 -10.92 -6.15 -4.98
CA PHE A 253 -11.90 -5.19 -5.50
C PHE A 253 -13.10 -5.06 -4.58
N ASN A 254 -13.70 -6.19 -4.18
CA ASN A 254 -14.83 -6.18 -3.28
C ASN A 254 -14.42 -5.58 -1.93
N ALA A 255 -13.21 -5.85 -1.43
CA ALA A 255 -12.66 -5.27 -0.20
C ALA A 255 -12.48 -3.74 -0.19
N GLY A 256 -12.57 -3.07 -1.34
CA GLY A 256 -12.39 -1.63 -1.46
C GLY A 256 -11.00 -1.21 -1.95
N ALA A 257 -10.21 -2.13 -2.52
CA ALA A 257 -8.93 -1.77 -3.12
C ALA A 257 -9.14 -0.77 -4.27
N LYS A 258 -8.41 0.35 -4.24
CA LYS A 258 -8.46 1.35 -5.32
C LYS A 258 -7.55 0.99 -6.48
N TYR A 259 -6.49 0.25 -6.20
CA TYR A 259 -5.48 -0.17 -7.18
C TYR A 259 -5.32 -1.69 -7.13
N ILE A 260 -5.30 -2.33 -8.29
CA ILE A 260 -5.07 -3.77 -8.46
C ILE A 260 -4.05 -3.94 -9.58
N SER A 261 -2.90 -4.53 -9.26
CA SER A 261 -1.81 -4.75 -10.22
C SER A 261 -1.38 -6.20 -10.23
N VAL A 262 -1.04 -6.71 -11.43
CA VAL A 262 -0.42 -8.04 -11.59
C VAL A 262 1.06 -7.88 -11.93
N PHE A 263 1.92 -8.52 -11.13
CA PHE A 263 3.36 -8.50 -11.32
C PHE A 263 3.79 -9.31 -12.55
N ASN A 264 4.70 -8.76 -13.36
CA ASN A 264 5.05 -9.31 -14.66
C ASN A 264 6.58 -9.41 -14.89
N TYR A 265 7.24 -10.21 -14.07
CA TYR A 265 8.65 -10.58 -14.16
C TYR A 265 8.79 -12.03 -13.68
N PRO A 266 9.73 -12.88 -14.16
CA PRO A 266 10.81 -12.58 -15.10
C PRO A 266 10.37 -12.41 -16.55
N GLN A 267 11.25 -11.84 -17.36
CA GLN A 267 11.01 -11.48 -18.75
C GLN A 267 11.18 -12.68 -19.72
N ILE A 268 10.39 -13.74 -19.51
CA ILE A 268 10.56 -15.06 -20.15
C ILE A 268 9.79 -15.25 -21.47
N GLU A 269 8.58 -14.73 -21.58
CA GLU A 269 7.75 -14.75 -22.80
C GLU A 269 7.75 -13.36 -23.48
N PRO A 270 7.13 -13.18 -24.67
CA PRO A 270 7.08 -11.87 -25.35
C PRO A 270 6.51 -10.73 -24.50
N TYR A 271 5.68 -11.07 -23.51
CA TYR A 271 5.06 -10.14 -22.57
C TYR A 271 5.46 -10.40 -21.11
N GLY A 272 6.58 -11.08 -20.85
CA GLY A 272 7.07 -11.32 -19.49
C GLY A 272 6.63 -12.65 -18.90
N LEU A 273 6.04 -12.64 -17.72
CA LEU A 273 5.55 -13.82 -17.01
C LEU A 273 4.14 -14.23 -17.45
N LEU A 274 3.32 -13.26 -17.88
CA LEU A 274 1.91 -13.47 -18.14
C LEU A 274 1.65 -14.23 -19.45
N THR A 275 0.83 -15.27 -19.37
CA THR A 275 0.35 -16.06 -20.51
C THR A 275 -0.97 -15.49 -21.06
N GLU A 276 -1.43 -16.00 -22.20
CA GLU A 276 -2.73 -15.59 -22.77
C GLU A 276 -3.89 -15.85 -21.81
N GLU A 277 -3.85 -16.94 -21.03
CA GLU A 277 -4.87 -17.24 -20.03
C GLU A 277 -4.88 -16.19 -18.90
N HIS A 278 -3.71 -15.72 -18.47
CA HIS A 278 -3.62 -14.62 -17.50
C HIS A 278 -4.21 -13.32 -18.07
N PHE A 279 -3.93 -12.98 -19.32
CA PHE A 279 -4.54 -11.80 -19.96
C PHE A 279 -6.05 -11.91 -20.08
N ASN A 280 -6.57 -13.11 -20.39
CA ASN A 280 -8.01 -13.35 -20.48
C ASN A 280 -8.72 -13.11 -19.14
N VAL A 281 -8.13 -13.56 -18.01
CA VAL A 281 -8.74 -13.32 -16.70
C VAL A 281 -8.64 -11.88 -16.24
N ILE A 282 -7.58 -11.14 -16.61
CA ILE A 282 -7.50 -9.68 -16.38
C ILE A 282 -8.61 -8.97 -17.15
N LYS A 283 -8.85 -9.36 -18.41
CA LYS A 283 -9.96 -8.83 -19.21
C LYS A 283 -11.33 -9.18 -18.62
N GLN A 284 -11.52 -10.43 -18.20
CA GLN A 284 -12.75 -10.86 -17.53
C GLN A 284 -12.99 -10.06 -16.24
N PHE A 285 -11.93 -9.75 -15.50
CA PHE A 285 -12.03 -8.91 -14.31
C PHE A 285 -12.40 -7.46 -14.66
N ASN A 286 -11.87 -6.89 -15.76
CA ASN A 286 -12.29 -5.58 -16.26
C ASN A 286 -13.78 -5.54 -16.66
N GLU A 287 -14.31 -6.64 -17.20
CA GLU A 287 -15.75 -6.78 -17.47
C GLU A 287 -16.54 -6.84 -16.14
N TYR A 288 -16.05 -7.62 -15.16
CA TYR A 288 -16.66 -7.71 -13.83
C TYR A 288 -16.77 -6.35 -13.13
N ILE A 289 -15.72 -5.52 -13.08
CA ILE A 289 -15.77 -4.20 -12.43
C ILE A 289 -16.76 -3.25 -13.12
N SER A 290 -16.96 -3.40 -14.43
CA SER A 290 -17.90 -2.58 -15.20
C SER A 290 -19.37 -2.93 -14.88
N GLU A 291 -19.63 -4.18 -14.53
CA GLU A 291 -20.96 -4.69 -14.17
C GLU A 291 -21.26 -4.61 -12.66
N ASN A 292 -20.22 -4.47 -11.84
CA ASN A 292 -20.32 -4.52 -10.37
C ASN A 292 -19.67 -3.27 -9.76
N PRO A 293 -20.38 -2.12 -9.67
CA PRO A 293 -19.84 -0.93 -9.02
C PRO A 293 -19.31 -1.23 -7.62
N GLN A 294 -18.09 -0.79 -7.33
CA GLN A 294 -17.45 -1.07 -6.04
C GLN A 294 -18.30 -0.49 -4.91
N LYS A 295 -18.56 -1.32 -3.89
CA LYS A 295 -19.16 -0.85 -2.65
C LYS A 295 -18.03 -0.22 -1.84
N THR A 296 -18.02 1.10 -1.74
CA THR A 296 -16.96 1.87 -1.06
C THR A 296 -16.77 1.55 0.42
N PHE A 297 -17.64 0.73 1.03
CA PHE A 297 -17.55 0.34 2.43
C PHE A 297 -17.88 -1.15 2.59
N LEU A 298 -16.87 -2.04 2.63
CA LEU A 298 -17.09 -3.43 3.05
C LEU A 298 -17.04 -3.65 4.56
N ASN A 299 -16.39 -2.76 5.31
CA ASN A 299 -16.54 -2.71 6.76
C ASN A 299 -17.88 -2.06 7.16
N THR A 300 -18.98 -2.58 6.59
CA THR A 300 -20.35 -2.12 6.88
C THR A 300 -20.73 -2.28 8.35
N GLN A 301 -20.08 -3.23 9.03
CA GLN A 301 -20.24 -3.46 10.46
C GLN A 301 -19.39 -2.50 11.31
N LYS A 302 -18.49 -1.74 10.68
CA LYS A 302 -17.62 -0.76 11.33
C LYS A 302 -16.85 -1.37 12.52
N ILE A 303 -16.22 -2.52 12.30
CA ILE A 303 -15.47 -3.27 13.31
C ILE A 303 -13.97 -3.13 13.05
N ALA A 304 -13.19 -2.84 14.08
CA ALA A 304 -11.74 -2.95 14.03
C ALA A 304 -11.20 -3.93 15.10
N PHE A 305 -10.26 -4.77 14.69
CA PHE A 305 -9.41 -5.57 15.56
C PHE A 305 -8.16 -4.76 15.93
N VAL A 306 -7.94 -4.53 17.22
CA VAL A 306 -6.90 -3.61 17.71
C VAL A 306 -5.70 -4.41 18.23
N LEU A 307 -4.58 -4.31 17.52
CA LEU A 307 -3.28 -4.85 17.90
C LEU A 307 -2.62 -4.01 19.00
N PRO A 308 -1.70 -4.58 19.82
CA PRO A 308 -0.97 -3.80 20.81
C PRO A 308 -0.11 -2.72 20.15
N GLU A 309 0.05 -1.58 20.84
CA GLU A 309 0.89 -0.48 20.37
C GLU A 309 2.32 -0.96 20.06
N ASN A 310 2.87 -0.52 18.93
CA ASN A 310 4.25 -0.82 18.48
C ASN A 310 4.57 -2.30 18.21
N TYR A 311 3.57 -3.18 18.12
CA TYR A 311 3.76 -4.63 18.02
C TYR A 311 3.97 -5.12 16.57
N GLY A 312 5.15 -4.90 16.01
CA GLY A 312 5.49 -5.24 14.62
C GLY A 312 5.67 -6.74 14.34
N LEU A 313 4.64 -7.56 14.57
CA LEU A 313 4.64 -8.99 14.25
C LEU A 313 4.44 -9.22 12.74
N GLY A 314 5.20 -10.11 12.12
CA GLY A 314 5.06 -10.44 10.69
C GLY A 314 3.72 -11.09 10.31
N MET A 315 3.02 -11.71 11.27
CA MET A 315 1.66 -12.27 11.12
C MET A 315 1.49 -13.33 10.02
N ARG A 316 2.56 -14.03 9.63
CA ARG A 316 2.47 -15.17 8.69
C ARG A 316 2.11 -16.49 9.39
N TYR A 317 2.46 -16.60 10.66
CA TYR A 317 2.22 -17.75 11.54
C TYR A 317 2.33 -17.32 13.03
N PRO A 318 1.83 -18.09 14.01
CA PRO A 318 1.79 -17.66 15.42
C PRO A 318 3.18 -17.47 16.06
N THR A 319 4.23 -18.04 15.45
CA THR A 319 5.62 -17.95 15.92
C THR A 319 6.48 -17.05 15.03
N ASP A 320 5.87 -16.17 14.24
CA ASP A 320 6.61 -15.24 13.37
C ASP A 320 7.41 -14.24 14.20
N LYS A 321 8.40 -13.60 13.57
CA LYS A 321 9.27 -12.63 14.25
C LYS A 321 8.54 -11.34 14.53
N ILE A 322 8.94 -10.70 15.62
CA ILE A 322 8.55 -9.33 15.97
C ILE A 322 9.71 -8.43 15.54
N TRP A 323 9.44 -7.47 14.64
CA TRP A 323 10.40 -6.55 14.01
C TRP A 323 11.63 -7.26 13.38
N GLY A 324 11.52 -8.56 13.07
CA GLY A 324 12.59 -9.41 12.55
C GLY A 324 13.69 -9.80 13.54
N VAL A 325 13.77 -9.14 14.71
CA VAL A 325 14.89 -9.30 15.66
C VAL A 325 14.49 -9.99 16.97
N TRP A 326 13.22 -9.95 17.36
CA TRP A 326 12.68 -10.71 18.50
C TRP A 326 11.95 -11.97 18.05
N GLU A 327 12.05 -13.01 18.88
CA GLU A 327 11.16 -14.17 18.79
C GLU A 327 9.72 -13.78 19.16
N ALA A 328 8.74 -14.57 18.72
CA ALA A 328 7.37 -14.44 19.17
C ALA A 328 7.28 -14.51 20.71
N ASP A 329 6.55 -13.58 21.31
CA ASP A 329 6.28 -13.55 22.75
C ASP A 329 4.91 -14.17 23.09
N GLU A 330 4.49 -14.09 24.35
CA GLU A 330 3.22 -14.65 24.82
C GLU A 330 1.97 -14.06 24.16
N LYS A 331 2.06 -12.87 23.53
CA LYS A 331 0.95 -12.22 22.84
C LYS A 331 0.78 -12.75 21.42
N SER A 332 1.86 -13.15 20.75
CA SER A 332 1.80 -13.65 19.36
C SER A 332 0.77 -14.77 19.15
N PRO A 333 0.73 -15.86 19.94
CA PRO A 333 -0.29 -16.89 19.76
C PRO A 333 -1.71 -16.39 20.07
N ILE A 334 -1.88 -15.50 21.06
CA ILE A 334 -3.20 -14.93 21.41
C ILE A 334 -3.73 -14.04 20.27
N ILE A 335 -2.87 -13.20 19.71
CA ILE A 335 -3.18 -12.35 18.55
C ILE A 335 -3.54 -13.23 17.35
N TRP A 336 -2.75 -14.28 17.09
CA TRP A 336 -2.98 -15.20 15.98
C TRP A 336 -4.33 -15.91 16.09
N ASP A 337 -4.65 -16.48 17.25
CA ASP A 337 -5.91 -17.19 17.47
C ASP A 337 -7.11 -16.23 17.36
N SER A 338 -7.00 -15.05 17.98
CA SER A 338 -8.04 -14.02 17.91
C SER A 338 -8.26 -13.52 16.48
N LEU A 339 -7.19 -13.35 15.71
CA LEU A 339 -7.27 -12.95 14.31
C LEU A 339 -7.96 -14.03 13.46
N ASN A 340 -7.64 -15.31 13.67
CA ASN A 340 -8.32 -16.40 12.98
C ASN A 340 -9.81 -16.47 13.33
N ASP A 341 -10.17 -16.26 14.60
CA ASP A 341 -11.57 -16.17 15.02
C ASP A 341 -12.29 -15.00 14.35
N MET A 342 -11.63 -13.84 14.22
CA MET A 342 -12.14 -12.69 13.49
C MET A 342 -12.37 -13.00 12.00
N ILE A 343 -11.40 -13.65 11.35
CA ILE A 343 -11.50 -14.06 9.94
C ILE A 343 -12.64 -15.07 9.74
N ILE A 344 -12.77 -16.07 10.62
CA ILE A 344 -13.86 -17.06 10.54
C ILE A 344 -15.22 -16.39 10.71
N LYS A 345 -15.32 -15.42 11.64
CA LYS A 345 -16.58 -14.79 11.99
C LYS A 345 -17.01 -13.70 11.00
N TYR A 346 -16.08 -12.92 10.49
CA TYR A 346 -16.35 -11.70 9.72
C TYR A 346 -15.78 -11.73 8.29
N GLY A 347 -14.98 -12.72 7.92
CA GLY A 347 -14.25 -12.70 6.64
C GLY A 347 -13.41 -11.43 6.53
N TYR A 348 -13.62 -10.66 5.46
CA TYR A 348 -12.93 -9.39 5.20
C TYR A 348 -13.69 -8.14 5.67
N THR A 349 -14.77 -8.29 6.45
CA THR A 349 -15.63 -7.15 6.83
C THR A 349 -15.23 -6.50 8.16
N PHE A 350 -13.97 -6.60 8.54
CA PHE A 350 -13.38 -5.89 9.68
C PHE A 350 -12.02 -5.32 9.26
N ASP A 351 -11.50 -4.37 10.03
CA ASP A 351 -10.16 -3.80 9.82
C ASP A 351 -9.22 -4.22 10.94
N ILE A 352 -7.91 -4.21 10.67
CA ILE A 352 -6.90 -4.39 11.71
C ILE A 352 -6.13 -3.08 11.86
N VAL A 353 -6.07 -2.59 13.09
CA VAL A 353 -5.45 -1.31 13.44
C VAL A 353 -4.56 -1.49 14.66
N TYR A 354 -3.64 -0.56 14.88
CA TYR A 354 -2.81 -0.58 16.08
C TYR A 354 -3.42 0.32 17.16
N GLU A 355 -3.30 -0.10 18.42
CA GLU A 355 -3.46 0.82 19.54
C GLU A 355 -2.51 1.99 19.32
N SER A 356 -3.05 3.21 19.31
CA SER A 356 -2.31 4.44 19.03
C SER A 356 -3.14 5.65 19.42
N LEU A 357 -2.51 6.83 19.37
CA LEU A 357 -3.24 8.10 19.46
C LEU A 357 -4.27 8.24 18.34
N TRP A 358 -3.99 7.72 17.14
CA TRP A 358 -4.94 7.76 16.01
C TRP A 358 -6.19 6.94 16.29
N THR A 359 -6.02 5.71 16.76
CA THR A 359 -7.14 4.84 17.14
C THR A 359 -7.95 5.49 18.27
N THR A 360 -7.30 6.10 19.25
CA THR A 360 -8.01 6.79 20.34
C THR A 360 -8.78 8.03 19.86
N ALA A 361 -8.20 8.82 18.96
CA ALA A 361 -8.76 10.09 18.52
C ALA A 361 -9.81 9.96 17.40
N PHE A 362 -9.61 9.02 16.47
CA PHE A 362 -10.36 8.94 15.21
C PHE A 362 -11.19 7.68 15.08
N ALA A 363 -11.00 6.63 15.89
CA ALA A 363 -11.76 5.39 15.70
C ALA A 363 -13.29 5.59 15.68
N ARG A 364 -13.84 6.53 16.46
CA ARG A 364 -15.30 6.81 16.46
C ARG A 364 -15.85 7.33 15.13
N GLN A 365 -14.98 7.83 14.25
CA GLN A 365 -15.37 8.32 12.92
C GLN A 365 -15.51 7.16 11.93
N HIS A 366 -14.77 6.07 12.14
CA HIS A 366 -14.66 4.94 11.22
C HIS A 366 -15.34 3.67 11.75
N TYR A 367 -15.39 3.50 13.08
CA TYR A 367 -15.75 2.26 13.76
C TYR A 367 -16.84 2.45 14.81
N ASP A 368 -17.75 1.48 14.87
CA ASP A 368 -18.77 1.33 15.90
C ASP A 368 -18.28 0.39 17.02
N THR A 369 -17.41 -0.57 16.68
CA THR A 369 -16.86 -1.56 17.63
C THR A 369 -15.35 -1.73 17.48
N LEU A 370 -14.64 -1.70 18.61
CA LEU A 370 -13.25 -2.13 18.73
C LEU A 370 -13.19 -3.46 19.47
N ILE A 371 -12.47 -4.42 18.91
CA ILE A 371 -12.17 -5.72 19.51
C ILE A 371 -10.67 -5.78 19.71
N TRP A 372 -10.22 -5.76 20.95
CA TRP A 372 -8.80 -5.74 21.28
C TRP A 372 -8.22 -7.16 21.20
N TRP A 373 -6.93 -7.26 20.90
CA TRP A 373 -6.20 -8.53 20.80
C TRP A 373 -6.34 -9.46 22.01
N ASN A 374 -6.68 -8.93 23.18
CA ASN A 374 -6.89 -9.69 24.42
C ASN A 374 -8.37 -10.06 24.67
N GLY A 375 -9.25 -9.86 23.69
CA GLY A 375 -10.68 -10.16 23.76
C GLY A 375 -11.54 -9.06 24.39
N THR A 376 -10.95 -7.93 24.82
CA THR A 376 -11.74 -6.78 25.30
C THR A 376 -12.57 -6.23 24.14
N ILE A 377 -13.84 -5.87 24.40
CA ILE A 377 -14.73 -5.26 23.40
C ILE A 377 -15.14 -3.88 23.88
N GLN A 378 -14.99 -2.88 23.02
CA GLN A 378 -15.41 -1.50 23.27
C GLN A 378 -16.39 -1.05 22.18
N GLN A 379 -17.58 -0.61 22.59
CA GLN A 379 -18.55 0.03 21.72
C GLN A 379 -18.29 1.54 21.69
N LEU A 380 -18.33 2.15 20.50
CA LEU A 380 -17.91 3.54 20.26
C LEU A 380 -19.06 4.56 20.12
N ASN A 381 -20.30 4.11 20.38
CA ASN A 381 -21.57 4.87 20.37
C ASN A 381 -21.47 6.39 20.59
#